data_AF-L7JDE5-F1
#
_entry.id   AF-L7JDE5-F1
#
_cell.length_a   1.000
_cell.length_b   1.000
_cell.length_c   1.000
_cell.angle_alpha   90.00
_cell.angle_beta   90.00
_cell.angle_gamma   90.00
#
_symmetry.space_group_name_H-M   'P 1'
#
loop_
_entity.id
_entity.type
_entity.pdbx_description
1 polymer ?
#
loop_
_entity_poly.entity_id
_entity_poly.type
_entity_poly.pdbx_seq_one_letter_code
_entity_poly.pdbx_strand_id
1 'polypeptide(L)'
;MRRPALLSPRSLITTICTTTAAFFSTTATALTEGTVWATPHSQYSSSVGVLGCKVNTNRIAYWPGVVDCDKICISLSYESRSVNLLRVDTSEGAYDVSYDAWNYLITGEGARQKPTAGGAVAMEYREAPADACKSLIHTPGNKLPLSASNSMNFLASCLEQPNSWVAKNYVLYNVLDPICSWGNDETCTLNWPTENQAKCKSGLGTPSVLSNQPVYNIEYPTGKTVLASNGSVVESPPDDNAATINQSPGRSAIVFALFATASTWLFPTILDLL
;
A
#
# COMPACT_ATOMS: atom_id res chain seq x y z
N MET A 1 -89.77 -3.13 14.54
CA MET A 1 -89.89 -1.74 14.06
C MET A 1 -88.72 -1.43 13.13
N ARG A 2 -89.01 -0.86 11.95
CA ARG A 2 -88.05 -0.43 10.91
C ARG A 2 -87.25 0.79 11.38
N ARG A 3 -85.97 0.90 10.99
CA ARG A 3 -85.31 2.00 10.21
C ARG A 3 -83.77 2.03 10.40
N PRO A 4 -83.01 2.70 9.51
CA PRO A 4 -81.98 2.04 8.71
C PRO A 4 -80.56 2.61 8.90
N ALA A 5 -79.62 2.01 8.16
CA ALA A 5 -78.25 2.44 7.97
C ALA A 5 -78.13 3.88 7.42
N LEU A 6 -77.13 4.61 7.92
CA LEU A 6 -76.64 5.87 7.37
C LEU A 6 -75.11 5.80 7.31
N LEU A 7 -74.60 5.78 6.07
CA LEU A 7 -73.20 6.00 5.71
C LEU A 7 -72.84 7.47 5.94
N SER A 8 -71.61 7.73 6.39
CA SER A 8 -71.02 9.07 6.50
C SER A 8 -69.56 9.03 6.01
N PRO A 9 -69.04 10.11 5.39
CA PRO A 9 -68.05 10.03 4.32
C PRO A 9 -66.59 10.01 4.81
N ARG A 10 -65.74 9.35 4.02
CA ARG A 10 -64.28 9.39 4.13
C ARG A 10 -63.77 10.79 3.77
N SER A 11 -63.17 11.48 4.74
CA SER A 11 -62.34 12.67 4.48
C SER A 11 -60.99 12.25 3.91
N LEU A 12 -60.70 12.73 2.70
CA LEU A 12 -59.38 12.67 2.08
C LEU A 12 -58.54 13.83 2.63
N ILE A 13 -57.59 13.53 3.52
CA ILE A 13 -56.55 14.47 3.94
C ILE A 13 -55.38 14.30 2.97
N THR A 14 -55.28 15.20 1.99
CA THR A 14 -54.13 15.30 1.08
C THR A 14 -52.94 15.87 1.86
N THR A 15 -52.01 15.00 2.27
CA THR A 15 -50.74 15.40 2.89
C THR A 15 -49.77 15.87 1.80
N ILE A 16 -49.51 17.17 1.74
CA ILE A 16 -48.47 17.74 0.86
C ILE A 16 -47.12 17.52 1.57
N CYS A 17 -46.33 16.57 1.08
CA CYS A 17 -44.98 16.32 1.55
C CYS A 17 -44.03 17.25 0.78
N THR A 18 -43.70 18.41 1.37
CA THR A 18 -42.68 19.32 0.86
C THR A 18 -41.30 18.70 1.09
N THR A 19 -40.75 18.04 0.07
CA THR A 19 -39.37 17.54 0.09
C THR A 19 -38.41 18.72 -0.06
N THR A 20 -37.89 19.25 1.05
CA THR A 20 -36.72 20.13 1.05
C THR A 20 -35.48 19.30 0.71
N ALA A 21 -35.07 19.33 -0.55
CA ALA A 21 -33.77 18.81 -0.95
C ALA A 21 -32.67 19.71 -0.36
N ALA A 22 -32.04 19.26 0.72
CA ALA A 22 -30.84 19.91 1.25
C ALA A 22 -29.69 19.71 0.25
N PHE A 23 -29.32 20.77 -0.45
CA PHE A 23 -28.11 20.80 -1.27
C PHE A 23 -26.89 20.84 -0.33
N PHE A 24 -26.28 19.68 -0.08
CA PHE A 24 -24.95 19.62 0.50
C PHE A 24 -23.96 20.17 -0.54
N SER A 25 -23.46 21.38 -0.31
CA SER A 25 -22.34 21.92 -1.08
C SER A 25 -21.10 21.12 -0.72
N THR A 26 -20.72 20.16 -1.56
CA THR A 26 -19.40 19.53 -1.51
C THR A 26 -18.38 20.57 -1.97
N THR A 27 -17.69 21.21 -1.01
CA THR A 27 -16.51 22.01 -1.32
C THR A 27 -15.43 21.08 -1.83
N ALA A 28 -15.30 20.96 -3.16
CA ALA A 28 -14.16 20.33 -3.78
C ALA A 28 -12.92 21.16 -3.41
N THR A 29 -12.07 20.62 -2.54
CA THR A 29 -10.75 21.19 -2.28
C THR A 29 -9.97 21.20 -3.59
N ALA A 30 -9.53 22.38 -4.00
CA ALA A 30 -8.67 22.52 -5.17
C ALA A 30 -7.39 21.68 -4.95
N LEU A 31 -7.11 20.78 -5.88
CA LEU A 31 -5.90 19.95 -5.87
C LEU A 31 -4.73 20.84 -6.25
N THR A 32 -3.68 20.82 -5.44
CA THR A 32 -2.44 21.55 -5.77
C THR A 32 -1.76 20.88 -6.95
N GLU A 33 -1.32 21.65 -7.93
CA GLU A 33 -0.59 21.17 -9.10
C GLU A 33 0.58 22.09 -9.46
N GLY A 34 1.54 21.57 -10.22
CA GLY A 34 2.66 22.33 -10.75
C GLY A 34 3.81 21.46 -11.20
N THR A 35 4.92 22.09 -11.61
CA THR A 35 6.14 21.38 -11.99
C THR A 35 7.05 21.19 -10.78
N VAL A 36 7.57 19.98 -10.59
CA VAL A 36 8.58 19.66 -9.57
C VAL A 36 9.81 19.04 -10.20
N TRP A 37 10.94 19.12 -9.51
CA TRP A 37 12.19 18.49 -9.92
C TRP A 37 12.37 17.17 -9.17
N ALA A 38 11.82 16.09 -9.74
CA ALA A 38 11.76 14.81 -9.07
C ALA A 38 13.08 14.03 -9.17
N THR A 39 13.54 13.42 -8.08
CA THR A 39 14.77 12.59 -8.04
C THR A 39 14.48 11.16 -7.58
N PRO A 40 15.33 10.17 -7.98
CA PRO A 40 15.15 8.78 -7.57
C PRO A 40 15.64 8.53 -6.14
N HIS A 41 14.80 7.87 -5.33
CA HIS A 41 15.11 7.45 -3.97
C HIS A 41 15.16 5.92 -3.87
N SER A 42 16.29 5.37 -3.44
CA SER A 42 16.53 3.92 -3.45
C SER A 42 16.01 3.19 -2.21
N GLN A 43 15.87 3.89 -1.08
CA GLN A 43 15.53 3.27 0.20
C GLN A 43 14.08 3.57 0.61
N TYR A 44 13.36 2.58 1.10
CA TYR A 44 12.06 2.83 1.71
C TYR A 44 12.21 3.45 3.11
N SER A 45 11.41 4.48 3.36
CA SER A 45 11.25 5.10 4.67
C SER A 45 9.86 5.73 4.80
N SER A 46 9.47 6.03 6.03
CA SER A 46 8.22 6.73 6.33
C SER A 46 8.34 7.51 7.64
N SER A 47 8.20 8.83 7.58
CA SER A 47 8.17 9.72 8.74
C SER A 47 6.88 9.60 9.57
N VAL A 48 5.81 9.05 8.99
CA VAL A 48 4.53 8.85 9.69
C VAL A 48 4.29 7.40 10.12
N GLY A 49 5.28 6.53 9.96
CA GLY A 49 5.23 5.14 10.40
C GLY A 49 4.34 4.24 9.54
N VAL A 50 4.20 4.53 8.24
CA VAL A 50 3.60 3.58 7.31
C VAL A 50 4.54 2.39 7.11
N LEU A 51 3.98 1.19 7.10
CA LEU A 51 4.73 -0.06 7.04
C LEU A 51 4.98 -0.50 5.60
N GLY A 52 6.26 -0.51 5.19
CA GLY A 52 6.69 -0.86 3.84
C GLY A 52 6.29 -2.26 3.42
N CYS A 53 6.25 -3.21 4.35
CA CYS A 53 5.83 -4.59 4.06
C CYS A 53 4.33 -4.73 3.76
N LYS A 54 3.56 -3.65 3.90
CA LYS A 54 2.11 -3.62 3.67
C LYS A 54 1.72 -2.63 2.56
N VAL A 55 2.68 -2.05 1.84
CA VAL A 55 2.43 -1.10 0.74
C VAL A 55 3.37 -1.36 -0.43
N ASN A 56 3.02 -0.92 -1.64
CA ASN A 56 3.94 -0.99 -2.77
C ASN A 56 5.06 0.05 -2.64
N THR A 57 6.24 -0.38 -2.18
CA THR A 57 7.40 0.51 -1.97
C THR A 57 8.02 1.04 -3.27
N ASN A 58 7.59 0.55 -4.44
CA ASN A 58 7.95 1.10 -5.76
C ASN A 58 7.11 2.29 -6.18
N ARG A 59 6.12 2.70 -5.37
CA ARG A 59 5.19 3.79 -5.68
C ARG A 59 5.06 4.73 -4.49
N ILE A 60 6.19 5.22 -3.99
CA ILE A 60 6.27 6.07 -2.79
C ILE A 60 6.78 7.46 -3.18
N ALA A 61 6.21 8.49 -2.56
CA ALA A 61 6.68 9.86 -2.61
C ALA A 61 7.24 10.29 -1.25
N TYR A 62 8.43 10.87 -1.28
CA TYR A 62 9.17 11.47 -0.18
C TYR A 62 9.21 12.97 -0.44
N TRP A 63 8.24 13.68 0.14
CA TRP A 63 7.87 15.02 -0.34
C TRP A 63 8.27 16.11 0.64
N PRO A 64 8.57 17.34 0.19
CA PRO A 64 8.80 18.45 1.12
C PRO A 64 7.55 18.77 1.95
N GLY A 65 7.77 19.05 3.23
CA GLY A 65 6.71 19.43 4.16
C GLY A 65 5.93 18.25 4.73
N VAL A 66 5.06 18.54 5.71
CA VAL A 66 4.36 17.52 6.51
C VAL A 66 3.43 16.63 5.67
N VAL A 67 3.34 15.36 6.06
CA VAL A 67 2.36 14.43 5.50
C VAL A 67 0.97 14.78 6.02
N ASP A 68 0.01 14.84 5.11
CA ASP A 68 -1.37 15.30 5.36
C ASP A 68 -2.32 14.12 5.61
N CYS A 69 -3.46 14.38 6.27
CA CYS A 69 -4.44 13.35 6.63
C CYS A 69 -5.43 13.00 5.50
N ASP A 70 -5.53 13.84 4.47
CA ASP A 70 -6.38 13.66 3.28
C ASP A 70 -5.55 13.53 2.00
N LYS A 71 -4.40 14.21 1.92
CA LYS A 71 -3.56 14.31 0.72
C LYS A 71 -2.37 13.34 0.77
N ILE A 72 -2.65 12.08 1.06
CA ILE A 72 -1.66 11.00 1.11
C ILE A 72 -1.32 10.40 -0.26
N CYS A 73 -1.96 10.87 -1.33
CA CYS A 73 -1.76 10.39 -2.69
C CYS A 73 -1.43 11.54 -3.62
N ILE A 74 -0.47 11.33 -4.52
CA ILE A 74 -0.09 12.29 -5.55
C ILE A 74 -0.06 11.59 -6.90
N SER A 75 -0.29 12.33 -7.97
CA SER A 75 0.01 11.91 -9.34
C SER A 75 1.27 12.62 -9.79
N LEU A 76 2.20 11.87 -10.37
CA LEU A 76 3.39 12.41 -11.01
C LEU A 76 3.43 11.95 -12.45
N SER A 77 3.70 12.87 -13.36
CA SER A 77 3.62 12.65 -14.80
C SER A 77 4.87 13.17 -15.51
N TYR A 78 5.34 12.41 -16.50
CA TYR A 78 6.41 12.80 -17.40
C TYR A 78 6.02 12.40 -18.83
N GLU A 79 5.92 13.38 -19.71
CA GLU A 79 5.36 13.22 -21.06
C GLU A 79 3.96 12.55 -21.01
N SER A 80 3.76 11.42 -21.69
CA SER A 80 2.50 10.68 -21.72
C SER A 80 2.33 9.68 -20.57
N ARG A 81 3.33 9.54 -19.69
CA ARG A 81 3.33 8.55 -18.61
C ARG A 81 2.97 9.20 -17.29
N SER A 82 2.21 8.48 -16.47
CA SER A 82 1.79 8.93 -15.14
C SER A 82 1.77 7.77 -14.16
N VAL A 83 2.05 8.05 -12.90
CA VAL A 83 1.90 7.11 -11.78
C VAL A 83 1.28 7.81 -10.58
N ASN A 84 0.49 7.07 -9.82
CA ASN A 84 0.09 7.49 -8.48
C ASN A 84 1.15 7.03 -7.48
N LEU A 85 1.46 7.89 -6.51
CA LEU A 85 2.45 7.66 -5.48
C LEU A 85 1.87 7.94 -4.10
N LEU A 86 2.12 7.03 -3.17
CA LEU A 86 1.72 7.17 -1.78
C LEU A 86 2.73 8.08 -1.06
N ARG A 87 2.27 9.23 -0.57
CA ARG A 87 3.07 10.22 0.15
C ARG A 87 3.05 9.91 1.64
N VAL A 88 4.12 9.29 2.13
CA VAL A 88 4.21 8.80 3.53
C VAL A 88 5.51 9.18 4.20
N ASP A 89 6.33 9.98 3.53
CA ASP A 89 7.55 10.46 4.08
C ASP A 89 7.79 11.92 3.74
N THR A 90 8.60 12.55 4.56
CA THR A 90 9.04 13.93 4.39
C THR A 90 10.48 13.96 3.93
N SER A 91 10.78 14.79 2.94
CA SER A 91 12.15 15.12 2.58
C SER A 91 12.56 16.47 3.21
N GLU A 92 13.86 16.72 3.30
CA GLU A 92 14.42 18.02 3.74
C GLU A 92 14.40 19.09 2.62
N GLY A 93 13.40 19.04 1.72
CA GLY A 93 13.21 20.02 0.64
C GLY A 93 13.33 19.46 -0.78
N ALA A 94 13.70 18.19 -0.94
CA ALA A 94 13.78 17.53 -2.24
C ALA A 94 12.45 16.87 -2.66
N TYR A 95 12.17 16.77 -3.95
CA TYR A 95 11.00 16.01 -4.42
C TYR A 95 11.46 14.62 -4.80
N ASP A 96 11.46 13.71 -3.84
CA ASP A 96 12.03 12.38 -4.05
C ASP A 96 10.91 11.36 -4.24
N VAL A 97 11.13 10.40 -5.14
CA VAL A 97 10.19 9.30 -5.37
C VAL A 97 10.94 7.99 -5.49
N SER A 98 10.30 6.88 -5.14
CA SER A 98 10.89 5.55 -5.26
C SER A 98 11.55 5.35 -6.63
N TYR A 99 12.79 4.82 -6.64
CA TYR A 99 13.61 4.72 -7.85
C TYR A 99 12.87 4.04 -9.02
N ASP A 100 12.07 3.01 -8.75
CA ASP A 100 11.25 2.36 -9.77
C ASP A 100 10.24 3.29 -10.45
N ALA A 101 9.52 4.10 -9.67
CA ALA A 101 8.57 5.08 -10.20
C ALA A 101 9.28 6.14 -11.06
N TRP A 102 10.39 6.67 -10.56
CA TRP A 102 11.19 7.65 -11.30
C TRP A 102 11.68 7.07 -12.63
N ASN A 103 12.23 5.85 -12.60
CA ASN A 103 12.76 5.16 -13.78
C ASN A 103 11.65 4.85 -14.80
N TYR A 104 10.49 4.38 -14.33
CA TYR A 104 9.34 4.13 -15.19
C TYR A 104 8.85 5.41 -15.88
N LEU A 105 8.75 6.51 -15.13
CA LEU A 105 8.30 7.78 -15.69
C LEU A 105 9.20 8.26 -16.83
N ILE A 106 10.53 8.12 -16.71
CA ILE A 106 11.44 8.62 -17.74
C ILE A 106 11.73 7.59 -18.86
N THR A 107 11.73 6.28 -18.56
CA THR A 107 12.13 5.24 -19.53
C THR A 107 11.00 4.39 -20.06
N GLY A 108 9.88 4.29 -19.33
CA GLY A 108 8.76 3.39 -19.62
C GLY A 108 8.91 2.01 -19.00
N GLU A 109 10.06 1.74 -18.36
CA GLU A 109 10.40 0.47 -17.72
C GLU A 109 10.73 0.70 -16.24
N GLY A 110 10.40 -0.24 -15.36
CA GLY A 110 10.81 -0.18 -13.96
C GLY A 110 12.32 -0.32 -13.79
N ALA A 111 12.83 0.12 -12.64
CA ALA A 111 14.26 0.17 -12.35
C ALA A 111 14.91 -1.22 -12.26
N ARG A 112 14.13 -2.26 -11.95
CA ARG A 112 14.61 -3.65 -11.97
C ARG A 112 14.78 -4.20 -13.39
N GLN A 113 13.95 -3.75 -14.34
CA GLN A 113 14.01 -4.24 -15.72
C GLN A 113 15.06 -3.49 -16.53
N LYS A 114 15.07 -2.16 -16.43
CA LYS A 114 15.98 -1.30 -17.20
C LYS A 114 16.48 -0.14 -16.34
N PRO A 115 17.38 -0.40 -15.39
CA PRO A 115 17.88 0.64 -14.51
C PRO A 115 18.59 1.74 -15.30
N THR A 116 18.29 2.98 -14.97
CA THR A 116 18.90 4.18 -15.54
C THR A 116 19.46 5.05 -14.43
N ALA A 117 20.66 5.59 -14.65
CA ALA A 117 21.24 6.62 -13.80
C ALA A 117 20.78 8.02 -14.26
N GLY A 118 20.54 8.91 -13.32
CA GLY A 118 20.23 10.31 -13.55
C GLY A 118 20.02 11.07 -12.26
N GLY A 119 19.30 12.18 -12.32
CA GLY A 119 19.03 13.03 -11.16
C GLY A 119 17.68 13.71 -11.29
N ALA A 120 17.63 14.98 -10.89
CA ALA A 120 16.42 15.78 -10.98
C ALA A 120 15.88 15.85 -12.42
N VAL A 121 14.60 15.52 -12.60
CA VAL A 121 13.86 15.67 -13.86
C VAL A 121 12.60 16.48 -13.59
N ALA A 122 12.34 17.47 -14.43
CA ALA A 122 11.12 18.26 -14.35
C ALA A 122 9.90 17.37 -14.70
N MET A 123 8.96 17.26 -13.76
CA MET A 123 7.76 16.42 -13.88
C MET A 123 6.53 17.20 -13.42
N GLU A 124 5.39 16.89 -14.00
CA GLU A 124 4.11 17.48 -13.63
C GLU A 124 3.53 16.75 -12.42
N TYR A 125 3.34 17.49 -11.34
CA TYR A 125 2.80 17.03 -10.07
C TYR A 125 1.36 17.50 -9.92
N ARG A 126 0.52 16.62 -9.38
CA ARG A 126 -0.81 16.98 -8.87
C ARG A 126 -1.10 16.21 -7.58
N GLU A 127 -1.75 16.85 -6.63
CA GLU A 127 -2.43 16.12 -5.55
C GLU A 127 -3.51 15.23 -6.15
N ALA A 128 -3.65 14.02 -5.63
CA ALA A 128 -4.69 13.09 -6.04
C ALA A 128 -5.59 12.75 -4.83
N PRO A 129 -6.86 12.40 -5.06
CA PRO A 129 -7.68 11.82 -4.00
C PRO A 129 -6.95 10.62 -3.37
N ALA A 130 -6.96 10.50 -2.04
CA ALA A 130 -6.30 9.39 -1.34
C ALA A 130 -6.68 8.00 -1.89
N ASP A 131 -7.93 7.85 -2.33
CA ASP A 131 -8.47 6.64 -2.96
C ASP A 131 -7.73 6.20 -4.23
N ALA A 132 -7.09 7.13 -4.94
CA ALA A 132 -6.29 6.82 -6.13
C ALA A 132 -5.03 5.99 -5.82
N CYS A 133 -4.62 5.93 -4.54
CA CYS A 133 -3.51 5.13 -4.06
C CYS A 133 -3.97 3.85 -3.31
N LYS A 134 -5.27 3.53 -3.25
CA LYS A 134 -5.76 2.33 -2.55
C LYS A 134 -5.11 1.04 -3.05
N SER A 135 -4.88 0.92 -4.35
CA SER A 135 -4.23 -0.27 -4.94
C SER A 135 -2.76 -0.43 -4.53
N LEU A 136 -2.14 0.61 -3.95
CA LEU A 136 -0.78 0.56 -3.42
C LEU A 136 -0.73 0.07 -1.96
N ILE A 137 -1.88 -0.18 -1.34
CA ILE A 137 -1.99 -0.58 0.07
C ILE A 137 -2.50 -2.01 0.15
N HIS A 138 -1.71 -2.92 0.74
CA HIS A 138 -1.96 -4.35 0.70
C HIS A 138 -2.69 -4.89 1.94
N THR A 139 -3.26 -4.02 2.76
CA THR A 139 -4.05 -4.42 3.93
C THR A 139 -5.50 -4.74 3.54
N PRO A 140 -6.25 -5.47 4.39
CA PRO A 140 -7.68 -5.64 4.19
C PRO A 140 -8.42 -4.31 4.09
N GLY A 141 -9.12 -4.10 2.98
CA GLY A 141 -9.86 -2.86 2.70
C GLY A 141 -8.96 -1.67 2.31
N ASN A 142 -7.68 -1.91 2.00
CA ASN A 142 -6.71 -0.88 1.61
C ASN A 142 -6.57 0.24 2.65
N LYS A 143 -6.64 -0.12 3.93
CA LYS A 143 -6.46 0.79 5.07
C LYS A 143 -4.98 1.08 5.29
N LEU A 144 -4.62 2.33 5.54
CA LEU A 144 -3.24 2.74 5.75
C LEU A 144 -2.59 1.96 6.92
N PRO A 145 -1.54 1.16 6.66
CA PRO A 145 -0.89 0.33 7.67
C PRO A 145 0.09 1.17 8.48
N LEU A 146 -0.24 1.44 9.72
CA LEU A 146 0.53 2.30 10.59
C LEU A 146 1.17 1.50 11.74
N SER A 147 2.41 1.84 12.08
CA SER A 147 3.12 1.33 13.26
C SER A 147 2.47 1.83 14.54
N ALA A 148 1.86 0.93 15.32
CA ALA A 148 1.18 1.27 16.57
C ALA A 148 2.09 1.97 17.60
N SER A 149 3.40 1.71 17.56
CA SER A 149 4.38 2.32 18.47
C SER A 149 4.92 3.65 17.96
N ASN A 150 4.96 3.89 16.64
CA ASN A 150 5.70 5.02 16.06
C ASN A 150 4.83 6.02 15.27
N SER A 151 3.59 5.67 14.90
CA SER A 151 2.73 6.54 14.10
C SER A 151 1.78 7.43 14.93
N MET A 152 1.79 7.29 16.26
CA MET A 152 0.69 7.78 17.10
C MET A 152 0.50 9.31 17.04
N ASN A 153 1.57 10.09 16.90
CA ASN A 153 1.45 11.54 16.74
C ASN A 153 0.73 11.93 15.45
N PHE A 154 1.11 11.30 14.33
CA PHE A 154 0.44 11.51 13.05
C PHE A 154 -1.01 11.07 13.12
N LEU A 155 -1.26 9.84 13.60
CA LEU A 155 -2.62 9.31 13.68
C LEU A 155 -3.51 10.17 14.60
N ALA A 156 -3.03 10.59 15.76
CA ALA A 156 -3.77 11.49 16.65
C ALA A 156 -4.18 12.79 15.94
N SER A 157 -3.25 13.44 15.24
CA SER A 157 -3.55 14.66 14.48
C SER A 157 -4.59 14.46 13.37
N CYS A 158 -4.65 13.27 12.78
CA CYS A 158 -5.67 12.92 11.80
C CYS A 158 -7.00 12.57 12.47
N LEU A 159 -7.00 11.89 13.62
CA LEU A 159 -8.22 11.57 14.36
C LEU A 159 -8.90 12.81 14.95
N GLU A 160 -8.16 13.89 15.22
CA GLU A 160 -8.71 15.22 15.52
C GLU A 160 -9.45 15.84 14.34
N GLN A 161 -9.19 15.34 13.13
CA GLN A 161 -9.88 15.67 11.88
C GLN A 161 -10.74 14.47 11.45
N PRO A 162 -11.88 14.19 12.13
CA PRO A 162 -12.62 12.93 11.98
C PRO A 162 -13.16 12.68 10.57
N ASN A 163 -13.21 13.72 9.74
CA ASN A 163 -13.62 13.63 8.36
C ASN A 163 -12.50 13.29 7.38
N SER A 164 -11.24 13.36 7.81
CA SER A 164 -10.08 13.05 6.98
C SER A 164 -10.07 11.59 6.53
N TRP A 165 -9.43 11.33 5.40
CA TRP A 165 -9.32 10.01 4.84
C TRP A 165 -8.59 9.06 5.80
N VAL A 166 -7.47 9.48 6.38
CA VAL A 166 -6.68 8.65 7.31
C VAL A 166 -7.48 8.28 8.54
N ALA A 167 -8.23 9.22 9.15
CA ALA A 167 -9.07 8.94 10.31
C ALA A 167 -10.11 7.83 10.06
N LYS A 168 -10.57 7.70 8.82
CA LYS A 168 -11.55 6.70 8.39
C LYS A 168 -10.93 5.41 7.86
N ASN A 169 -9.67 5.44 7.43
CA ASN A 169 -9.02 4.37 6.66
C ASN A 169 -7.61 4.03 7.18
N TYR A 170 -7.47 3.77 8.48
CA TYR A 170 -6.22 3.28 9.05
C TYR A 170 -6.37 1.89 9.69
N VAL A 171 -5.24 1.22 9.86
CA VAL A 171 -5.10 0.03 10.70
C VAL A 171 -3.75 0.10 11.41
N LEU A 172 -3.75 -0.20 12.71
CA LEU A 172 -2.53 -0.23 13.51
C LEU A 172 -1.97 -1.65 13.57
N TYR A 173 -0.65 -1.76 13.44
CA TYR A 173 0.10 -3.02 13.57
C TYR A 173 1.20 -2.88 14.62
N ASN A 174 1.49 -3.95 15.34
CA ASN A 174 2.57 -4.00 16.34
C ASN A 174 3.96 -4.21 15.71
N VAL A 175 4.23 -3.54 14.58
CA VAL A 175 5.51 -3.55 13.88
C VAL A 175 6.25 -2.25 14.22
N LEU A 176 7.53 -2.36 14.56
CA LEU A 176 8.29 -1.33 15.26
C LEU A 176 9.11 -0.42 14.36
N ASP A 177 9.22 -0.73 13.07
CA ASP A 177 9.99 0.06 12.12
C ASP A 177 9.33 0.03 10.73
N PRO A 178 9.53 1.09 9.91
CA PRO A 178 8.88 1.20 8.61
C PRO A 178 9.35 0.15 7.61
N ILE A 179 10.56 -0.40 7.77
CA ILE A 179 11.09 -1.47 6.90
C ILE A 179 10.73 -2.88 7.37
N CYS A 180 9.84 -2.99 8.37
CA CYS A 180 9.29 -4.22 8.92
C CYS A 180 10.35 -5.26 9.36
N SER A 181 11.44 -4.81 9.98
CA SER A 181 12.48 -5.71 10.50
C SER A 181 12.18 -6.23 11.91
N TRP A 182 11.37 -5.49 12.67
CA TRP A 182 11.10 -5.72 14.08
C TRP A 182 9.62 -5.57 14.43
N GLY A 183 9.19 -6.37 15.41
CA GLY A 183 7.85 -6.37 15.98
C GLY A 183 7.08 -7.64 15.65
N ASN A 184 5.76 -7.57 15.83
CA ASN A 184 4.84 -8.67 15.63
C ASN A 184 3.80 -8.26 14.58
N ASP A 185 3.59 -9.10 13.56
CA ASP A 185 2.53 -8.88 12.56
C ASP A 185 1.16 -9.22 13.15
N GLU A 186 0.67 -8.34 14.02
CA GLU A 186 -0.63 -8.39 14.65
C GLU A 186 -1.27 -7.02 14.62
N THR A 187 -2.59 -6.97 14.47
CA THR A 187 -3.33 -5.72 14.54
C THR A 187 -3.49 -5.28 15.99
N CYS A 188 -3.47 -3.96 16.19
CA CYS A 188 -3.72 -3.33 17.48
C CYS A 188 -5.03 -2.53 17.44
N THR A 189 -5.66 -2.36 18.60
CA THR A 189 -6.87 -1.54 18.75
C THR A 189 -6.56 -0.26 19.50
N LEU A 190 -7.18 0.84 19.09
CA LEU A 190 -7.02 2.15 19.75
C LEU A 190 -8.40 2.64 20.21
N ASN A 191 -8.50 2.98 21.49
CA ASN A 191 -9.69 3.62 22.04
C ASN A 191 -9.51 5.14 22.07
N TRP A 192 -9.66 5.80 20.92
CA TRP A 192 -9.56 7.25 20.80
C TRP A 192 -10.89 7.95 21.12
N PRO A 193 -10.92 9.11 21.80
CA PRO A 193 -9.78 9.87 22.35
C PRO A 193 -9.39 9.51 23.80
N THR A 194 -9.94 8.44 24.37
CA THR A 194 -9.70 8.08 25.78
C THR A 194 -8.28 7.57 26.06
N GLU A 195 -7.64 6.96 25.07
CA GLU A 195 -6.31 6.36 25.16
C GLU A 195 -5.42 6.89 24.02
N ASN A 196 -4.15 7.18 24.33
CA ASN A 196 -3.13 7.63 23.37
C ASN A 196 -2.16 6.50 22.98
N GLN A 197 -2.39 5.27 23.44
CA GLN A 197 -1.61 4.08 23.12
C GLN A 197 -2.55 2.97 22.66
N ALA A 198 -2.14 2.27 21.60
CA ALA A 198 -2.89 1.12 21.11
C ALA A 198 -2.65 -0.12 21.97
N LYS A 199 -3.63 -1.00 22.03
CA LYS A 199 -3.56 -2.32 22.68
C LYS A 199 -3.24 -3.37 21.64
N CYS A 200 -2.11 -4.05 21.82
CA CYS A 200 -1.63 -5.13 20.95
C CYS A 200 -1.58 -6.44 21.77
N LYS A 201 -1.81 -7.59 21.11
CA LYS A 201 -1.93 -8.90 21.78
C LYS A 201 -0.63 -9.34 22.46
N SER A 202 0.52 -9.07 21.86
CA SER A 202 1.85 -9.36 22.41
C SER A 202 2.39 -8.25 23.34
N GLY A 203 1.59 -7.22 23.62
CA GLY A 203 2.04 -5.98 24.27
C GLY A 203 2.59 -5.00 23.24
N LEU A 204 2.22 -3.72 23.38
CA LEU A 204 2.67 -2.66 22.48
C LEU A 204 4.20 -2.52 22.56
N GLY A 205 4.86 -2.46 21.40
CA GLY A 205 6.29 -2.18 21.37
C GLY A 205 7.19 -3.39 21.65
N THR A 206 6.62 -4.59 21.81
CA THR A 206 7.40 -5.81 22.10
C THR A 206 8.30 -6.16 20.91
N PRO A 207 9.64 -6.12 21.07
CA PRO A 207 10.56 -6.43 19.99
C PRO A 207 10.56 -7.93 19.69
N SER A 208 10.51 -8.25 18.40
CA SER A 208 10.66 -9.59 17.85
C SER A 208 11.23 -9.45 16.45
N VAL A 209 12.07 -10.39 15.99
CA VAL A 209 12.56 -10.33 14.60
C VAL A 209 11.42 -10.67 13.66
N LEU A 210 11.12 -9.77 12.73
CA LEU A 210 10.07 -9.97 11.73
C LEU A 210 10.72 -10.33 10.38
N SER A 211 10.91 -11.63 10.14
CA SER A 211 11.61 -12.12 8.94
C SER A 211 10.71 -12.60 7.81
N ASN A 212 9.41 -12.76 8.04
CA ASN A 212 8.49 -13.34 7.07
C ASN A 212 7.89 -12.31 6.08
N GLN A 213 8.12 -11.01 6.32
CA GLN A 213 7.57 -9.91 5.52
C GLN A 213 8.63 -8.84 5.28
N PRO A 214 9.77 -9.20 4.64
CA PRO A 214 10.84 -8.25 4.41
C PRO A 214 10.39 -7.12 3.47
N VAL A 215 11.00 -5.96 3.66
CA VAL A 215 10.93 -4.85 2.71
C VAL A 215 12.15 -4.88 1.80
N TYR A 216 11.91 -4.65 0.51
CA TYR A 216 12.96 -4.61 -0.50
C TYR A 216 13.16 -3.20 -1.05
N ASN A 217 14.42 -2.88 -1.27
CA ASN A 217 14.88 -1.67 -1.95
C ASN A 217 15.41 -2.03 -3.33
N ILE A 218 15.46 -1.05 -4.23
CA ILE A 218 16.15 -1.19 -5.53
C ILE A 218 17.39 -0.31 -5.45
N GLU A 219 18.56 -0.95 -5.45
CA GLU A 219 19.85 -0.28 -5.40
C GLU A 219 20.01 0.62 -6.64
N TYR A 220 20.25 1.90 -6.38
CA TYR A 220 20.52 2.88 -7.41
C TYR A 220 22.03 2.91 -7.73
N PRO A 221 22.46 2.98 -9.01
CA PRO A 221 21.67 2.88 -10.24
C PRO A 221 21.70 1.45 -10.82
N THR A 222 21.99 0.42 -10.02
CA THR A 222 22.24 -0.93 -10.54
C THR A 222 20.95 -1.69 -10.86
N GLY A 223 19.82 -1.28 -10.27
CA GLY A 223 18.54 -1.98 -10.39
C GLY A 223 18.47 -3.26 -9.54
N LYS A 224 19.51 -3.59 -8.78
CA LYS A 224 19.54 -4.80 -7.96
C LYS A 224 18.57 -4.68 -6.80
N THR A 225 17.81 -5.74 -6.54
CA THR A 225 17.01 -5.80 -5.32
C THR A 225 17.88 -6.14 -4.13
N VAL A 226 17.72 -5.38 -3.06
CA VAL A 226 18.41 -5.60 -1.79
C VAL A 226 17.41 -5.61 -0.63
N LEU A 227 17.69 -6.39 0.42
CA LEU A 227 16.94 -6.32 1.66
C LEU A 227 17.12 -4.94 2.31
N ALA A 228 16.03 -4.27 2.68
CA ALA A 228 16.09 -2.97 3.34
C ALA A 228 16.77 -3.03 4.71
N SER A 229 16.75 -4.19 5.37
CA SER A 229 17.28 -4.38 6.72
C SER A 229 18.81 -4.47 6.80
N ASN A 230 19.47 -4.99 5.76
CA ASN A 230 20.91 -5.27 5.80
C ASN A 230 21.64 -5.04 4.47
N GLY A 231 20.94 -4.63 3.40
CA GLY A 231 21.52 -4.36 2.09
C GLY A 231 21.96 -5.59 1.30
N SER A 232 21.68 -6.81 1.74
CA SER A 232 22.07 -8.00 0.99
C SER A 232 21.27 -8.13 -0.31
N VAL A 233 21.96 -8.46 -1.41
CA VAL A 233 21.34 -8.70 -2.73
C VAL A 233 20.41 -9.90 -2.69
N VAL A 234 19.28 -9.78 -3.40
CA VAL A 234 18.23 -10.80 -3.53
C VAL A 234 18.18 -11.25 -4.98
N GLU A 235 18.62 -12.48 -5.25
CA GLU A 235 18.76 -13.03 -6.62
C GLU A 235 17.41 -13.38 -7.29
N SER A 236 16.33 -13.51 -6.52
CA SER A 236 14.99 -13.81 -7.03
C SER A 236 13.93 -13.04 -6.25
N PRO A 237 13.87 -11.71 -6.44
CA PRO A 237 12.95 -10.87 -5.70
C PRO A 237 11.50 -11.10 -6.17
N PRO A 238 10.51 -10.94 -5.28
CA PRO A 238 9.11 -10.95 -5.68
C PRO A 238 8.80 -9.81 -6.66
N ASP A 239 7.80 -9.99 -7.53
CA ASP A 239 7.38 -8.99 -8.51
C ASP A 239 6.98 -7.66 -7.82
N ASP A 240 6.32 -7.75 -6.67
CA ASP A 240 6.01 -6.62 -5.80
C ASP A 240 7.03 -6.51 -4.64
N ASN A 241 7.51 -5.30 -4.34
CA ASN A 241 8.51 -5.07 -3.28
C ASN A 241 7.97 -5.14 -1.84
N ALA A 242 6.66 -5.39 -1.68
CA ALA A 242 6.07 -5.82 -0.43
C ALA A 242 5.66 -7.29 -0.53
N ALA A 243 5.89 -8.06 0.54
CA ALA A 243 5.40 -9.41 0.64
C ALA A 243 3.87 -9.42 0.53
N THR A 244 3.34 -9.76 -0.65
CA THR A 244 1.92 -10.01 -0.85
C THR A 244 1.53 -11.12 0.13
N ILE A 245 0.53 -10.86 0.98
CA ILE A 245 -0.02 -11.88 1.89
C ILE A 245 -0.67 -12.95 1.02
N ASN A 246 0.09 -13.99 0.64
CA ASN A 246 -0.47 -15.21 0.09
C ASN A 246 -1.11 -16.01 1.24
N GLN A 247 -2.24 -15.54 1.74
CA GLN A 247 -3.18 -16.44 2.42
C GLN A 247 -4.04 -17.11 1.35
N SER A 248 -3.56 -18.24 0.84
CA SER A 248 -4.45 -19.28 0.33
C SER A 248 -3.95 -20.65 0.81
N PRO A 249 -4.73 -21.39 1.62
CA PRO A 249 -4.35 -22.73 2.03
C PRO A 249 -4.69 -23.71 0.90
N GLY A 250 -3.67 -24.42 0.42
CA GLY A 250 -3.83 -25.73 -0.20
C GLY A 250 -4.06 -25.74 -1.72
N ARG A 251 -2.97 -25.92 -2.46
CA ARG A 251 -2.94 -26.84 -3.61
C ARG A 251 -1.64 -27.61 -3.58
N SER A 252 -1.71 -28.84 -3.06
CA SER A 252 -0.69 -29.86 -3.30
C SER A 252 -0.46 -29.99 -4.80
N ALA A 253 0.76 -29.67 -5.24
CA ALA A 253 1.23 -30.09 -6.55
C ALA A 253 1.40 -31.61 -6.51
N ILE A 254 0.42 -32.33 -7.05
CA ILE A 254 0.57 -33.75 -7.38
C ILE A 254 1.56 -33.81 -8.54
N VAL A 255 2.80 -34.20 -8.24
CA VAL A 255 3.83 -34.51 -9.24
C VAL A 255 3.49 -35.88 -9.82
N PHE A 256 2.98 -35.91 -11.06
CA PHE A 256 2.91 -37.14 -11.85
C PHE A 256 4.32 -37.50 -12.31
N ALA A 257 4.95 -38.46 -11.64
CA ALA A 257 6.16 -39.11 -12.15
C ALA A 257 5.77 -40.09 -13.26
N LEU A 258 6.00 -39.69 -14.51
CA LEU A 258 5.97 -40.59 -15.67
C LEU A 258 7.24 -41.46 -15.65
N PHE A 259 7.09 -42.73 -15.31
CA PHE A 259 8.14 -43.73 -15.50
C PHE A 259 8.27 -44.05 -17.00
N ALA A 260 9.36 -43.58 -17.61
CA ALA A 260 9.80 -44.06 -18.92
C ALA A 260 10.64 -45.34 -18.71
N THR A 261 10.10 -46.50 -19.08
CA THR A 261 10.86 -47.74 -19.16
C THR A 261 11.66 -47.76 -20.46
N ALA A 262 12.96 -47.53 -20.36
CA ALA A 262 13.90 -47.70 -21.46
C ALA A 262 14.25 -49.19 -21.62
N SER A 263 13.78 -49.78 -22.72
CA SER A 263 14.19 -51.09 -23.23
C SER A 263 15.66 -51.05 -23.63
N THR A 264 16.50 -51.84 -22.94
CA THR A 264 17.89 -52.04 -23.33
C THR A 264 17.99 -53.24 -24.28
N TRP A 265 18.50 -52.93 -25.47
CA TRP A 265 18.91 -53.89 -26.48
C TRP A 265 20.16 -54.64 -26.02
N LEU A 266 20.13 -55.96 -26.19
CA LEU A 266 21.24 -56.88 -25.95
C LEU A 266 22.19 -56.92 -27.16
N PHE A 267 23.47 -57.16 -26.83
CA PHE A 267 24.64 -57.55 -27.64
C PHE A 267 25.51 -56.43 -28.25
N PRO A 268 26.82 -56.67 -28.48
CA PRO A 268 27.63 -57.87 -28.18
C PRO A 268 28.96 -57.58 -27.44
N THR A 269 29.52 -58.57 -26.77
CA THR A 269 31.00 -58.71 -26.69
C THR A 269 31.39 -60.16 -26.94
N ILE A 270 32.35 -60.30 -27.84
CA ILE A 270 33.04 -61.51 -28.32
C ILE A 270 34.33 -61.66 -27.49
N LEU A 271 34.86 -62.89 -27.45
CA LEU A 271 36.12 -63.38 -26.83
C LEU A 271 36.00 -63.62 -25.31
N ASP A 272 36.35 -64.78 -24.75
CA ASP A 272 37.53 -65.61 -24.98
C ASP A 272 37.35 -67.10 -24.60
N LEU A 273 38.06 -67.94 -25.36
CA LEU A 273 38.77 -69.20 -25.02
C LEU A 273 38.14 -70.37 -24.23
N LEU A 274 38.41 -71.55 -24.83
CA LEU A 274 38.35 -72.96 -24.38
C LEU A 274 37.05 -73.73 -24.64
#